data_AF-A0A1M4PSQ6-F1
#
_entry.id   AF-A0A1M4PSQ6-F1
#
_cell.length_a   1.000
_cell.length_b   1.000
_cell.length_c   1.000
_cell.angle_alpha   90.00
_cell.angle_beta   90.00
_cell.angle_gamma   90.00
#
_symmetry.space_group_name_H-M   'P 1'
#
loop_
_entity.id
_entity.type
_entity.pdbx_description
1 polymer ?
#
loop_
_entity_poly.entity_id
_entity_poly.type
_entity_poly.pdbx_seq_one_letter_code
_entity_poly.pdbx_strand_id
1 'polypeptide(L)'
;MNNIIQLIAGKVKGEIEENIIRVLEGEGNLDDIVDSVGEMVNDIGIKTIQAIISELNSIIKKSPERSGKYHVHKGKVERTLITKFGELEFERAYYKNINENNYVYILDELLGIEKYERVEGNLKGDILDKSTDVS
;
A
#
# COMPACT_ATOMS: atom_id res chain seq x y z
N MET A 1 -14.13 -6.45 1.76
CA MET A 1 -13.19 -7.54 2.11
C MET A 1 -13.36 -8.79 1.23
N ASN A 2 -14.55 -9.41 1.10
CA ASN A 2 -14.72 -10.62 0.27
C ASN A 2 -14.29 -10.46 -1.21
N ASN A 3 -14.40 -9.25 -1.76
CA ASN A 3 -14.00 -8.98 -3.14
C ASN A 3 -12.45 -9.03 -3.33
N ILE A 4 -11.65 -8.53 -2.37
CA ILE A 4 -10.18 -8.50 -2.52
C ILE A 4 -9.59 -9.92 -2.54
N ILE A 5 -10.10 -10.82 -1.71
CA ILE A 5 -9.62 -12.20 -1.63
C ILE A 5 -9.91 -12.94 -2.94
N GLN A 6 -11.12 -12.78 -3.49
CA GLN A 6 -11.47 -13.36 -4.78
C GLN A 6 -10.62 -12.78 -5.92
N LEU A 7 -10.35 -11.47 -5.89
CA LEU A 7 -9.51 -10.81 -6.88
C LEU A 7 -8.07 -11.31 -6.83
N ILE A 8 -7.49 -11.47 -5.63
CA ILE A 8 -6.15 -12.05 -5.43
C ILE A 8 -6.12 -13.51 -5.90
N ALA A 9 -7.10 -14.33 -5.52
CA ALA A 9 -7.17 -15.72 -5.94
C ALA A 9 -7.28 -15.86 -7.47
N GLY A 10 -8.07 -14.99 -8.11
CA GLY A 10 -8.16 -14.91 -9.56
C GLY A 10 -6.83 -14.54 -10.21
N LYS A 11 -6.11 -13.57 -9.63
CA LYS A 11 -4.80 -13.15 -10.14
C LYS A 11 -3.75 -14.26 -10.03
N VAL A 12 -3.70 -14.96 -8.89
CA VAL A 12 -2.81 -16.11 -8.70
C VAL A 12 -3.14 -17.23 -9.69
N LYS A 13 -4.43 -17.53 -9.89
CA LYS A 13 -4.85 -18.54 -10.87
C LYS A 13 -4.42 -18.16 -12.29
N GLY A 14 -4.66 -16.91 -12.69
CA GLY A 14 -4.29 -16.40 -14.01
C GLY A 14 -2.79 -16.49 -14.26
N GLU A 15 -1.99 -16.04 -13.30
CA GLU A 15 -0.52 -16.10 -13.38
C GLU A 15 -0.01 -17.54 -13.60
N ILE A 16 -0.59 -18.52 -12.90
CA ILE A 16 -0.23 -19.93 -13.08
C ILE A 16 -0.59 -20.40 -14.49
N GLU A 17 -1.80 -20.11 -14.96
CA GLU A 17 -2.27 -20.53 -16.29
C GLU A 17 -1.46 -19.89 -17.42
N GLU A 18 -1.18 -18.60 -17.34
CA GLU A 18 -0.39 -17.85 -18.32
C GLU A 18 1.04 -18.37 -18.40
N ASN A 19 1.71 -18.59 -17.26
CA ASN A 19 3.06 -19.12 -17.25
C ASN A 19 3.17 -20.53 -17.82
N ILE A 20 2.20 -21.41 -17.52
CA ILE A 20 2.16 -22.76 -18.10
C ILE A 20 2.05 -22.68 -19.63
N ILE A 21 1.16 -21.83 -20.16
CA ILE A 21 0.98 -21.66 -21.61
C ILE A 21 2.27 -21.16 -22.26
N ARG A 22 2.88 -20.09 -21.75
CA ARG A 22 4.13 -19.53 -22.30
C ARG A 22 5.24 -20.56 -22.41
N VAL A 23 5.42 -21.37 -21.36
CA VAL A 23 6.46 -22.43 -21.34
C VAL A 23 6.16 -23.51 -22.38
N LEU A 24 4.91 -23.95 -22.49
CA LEU A 24 4.52 -24.98 -23.46
C LEU A 24 4.63 -24.49 -24.92
N GLU A 25 4.47 -23.20 -25.16
CA GLU A 25 4.63 -22.55 -26.47
C GLU A 25 6.10 -22.24 -26.81
N GLY A 26 7.03 -22.44 -25.85
CA GLY A 26 8.45 -22.14 -26.03
C GLY A 26 8.79 -20.66 -25.91
N GLU A 27 7.88 -19.86 -25.35
CA GLU A 27 7.99 -18.41 -25.18
C GLU A 27 8.37 -17.98 -23.75
N GLY A 28 8.60 -18.93 -22.83
CA GLY A 28 8.97 -18.64 -21.45
C GLY A 28 9.96 -19.64 -20.86
N ASN A 29 10.86 -19.15 -20.02
CA ASN A 29 11.81 -19.94 -19.24
C ASN A 29 11.65 -19.68 -17.73
N LEU A 30 12.53 -20.27 -16.92
CA LEU A 30 12.47 -20.12 -15.46
C LEU A 30 12.61 -18.67 -14.99
N ASP A 31 13.51 -17.89 -15.59
CA ASP A 31 13.75 -16.50 -15.21
C ASP A 31 12.50 -15.65 -15.49
N ASP A 32 11.85 -15.87 -16.65
CA ASP A 32 10.60 -15.19 -17.01
C ASP A 32 9.45 -15.52 -16.04
N ILE A 33 9.44 -16.73 -15.46
CA ILE A 33 8.45 -17.13 -14.45
C ILE A 33 8.75 -16.46 -13.12
N VAL A 34 10.02 -16.42 -12.71
CA VAL A 34 10.43 -15.79 -11.44
C VAL A 34 10.08 -14.30 -11.47
N ASP A 35 10.38 -13.61 -12.56
CA ASP A 35 10.08 -12.18 -12.72
C ASP A 35 8.57 -11.93 -12.70
N SER A 36 7.78 -12.68 -13.48
CA SER A 36 6.33 -12.47 -13.56
C SER A 36 5.63 -12.77 -12.22
N VAL A 37 6.04 -13.84 -11.52
CA VAL A 37 5.53 -14.15 -10.17
C VAL A 37 5.94 -13.06 -9.18
N GLY A 38 7.15 -12.51 -9.28
CA GLY A 38 7.61 -11.38 -8.48
C GLY A 38 6.75 -10.13 -8.67
N GLU A 39 6.47 -9.77 -9.92
CA GLU A 39 5.57 -8.66 -10.27
C GLU A 39 4.15 -8.90 -9.75
N MET A 40 3.65 -10.13 -9.87
CA MET A 40 2.34 -10.51 -9.35
C MET A 40 2.27 -10.29 -7.84
N VAL A 41 3.27 -10.78 -7.09
CA VAL A 41 3.35 -10.66 -5.63
C VAL A 41 3.42 -9.19 -5.20
N ASN A 42 4.20 -8.36 -5.91
CA ASN A 42 4.29 -6.93 -5.65
C ASN A 42 2.92 -6.24 -5.78
N ASP A 43 2.20 -6.48 -6.88
CA ASP A 43 0.85 -5.92 -7.07
C ASP A 43 -0.17 -6.42 -6.02
N ILE A 44 -0.11 -7.70 -5.66
CA ILE A 44 -0.94 -8.24 -4.56
C ILE A 44 -0.60 -7.54 -3.24
N GLY A 45 0.68 -7.31 -2.96
CA GLY A 45 1.16 -6.58 -1.80
C GLY A 45 0.57 -5.17 -1.72
N ILE A 46 0.68 -4.39 -2.80
CA ILE A 46 0.12 -3.03 -2.87
C ILE A 46 -1.39 -3.05 -2.64
N LYS A 47 -2.14 -3.88 -3.35
CA LYS A 47 -3.61 -3.98 -3.19
C LYS A 47 -4.03 -4.36 -1.78
N THR A 48 -3.27 -5.25 -1.15
CA THR A 48 -3.53 -5.67 0.24
C THR A 48 -3.31 -4.52 1.22
N ILE A 49 -2.19 -3.80 1.08
CA ILE A 49 -1.88 -2.63 1.92
C ILE A 49 -2.93 -1.54 1.72
N GLN A 50 -3.33 -1.25 0.48
CA GLN A 50 -4.39 -0.29 0.16
C GLN A 50 -5.71 -0.65 0.83
N ALA A 51 -6.11 -1.93 0.81
CA ALA A 51 -7.32 -2.39 1.46
C ALA A 51 -7.27 -2.17 2.98
N ILE A 52 -6.13 -2.49 3.62
CA ILE A 52 -5.92 -2.27 5.06
C ILE A 52 -6.01 -0.78 5.39
N ILE A 53 -5.28 0.07 4.68
CA ILE A 53 -5.25 1.52 4.91
C ILE A 53 -6.64 2.14 4.70
N SER A 54 -7.35 1.72 3.66
CA SER A 54 -8.71 2.19 3.37
C SER A 54 -9.69 1.84 4.49
N GLU A 55 -9.61 0.61 5.03
CA GLU A 55 -10.44 0.19 6.15
C GLU A 55 -10.09 0.98 7.42
N LEU A 56 -8.80 1.16 7.73
CA LEU A 56 -8.34 2.00 8.84
C LEU A 56 -8.88 3.43 8.73
N ASN A 57 -8.78 4.05 7.54
CA ASN A 57 -9.33 5.39 7.29
C ASN A 57 -10.85 5.44 7.50
N SER A 58 -11.58 4.41 7.07
CA SER A 58 -13.03 4.25 7.29
C SER A 58 -13.36 4.14 8.78
N ILE A 59 -12.61 3.34 9.54
CA ILE A 59 -12.78 3.18 10.99
C ILE A 59 -12.54 4.50 11.73
N ILE A 60 -11.43 5.19 11.44
CA ILE A 60 -11.11 6.51 12.03
C ILE A 60 -12.22 7.53 11.73
N LYS A 61 -12.75 7.52 10.49
CA LYS A 61 -13.88 8.36 10.09
C LYS A 61 -15.18 7.99 10.81
N LYS A 62 -15.37 6.77 11.32
CA LYS A 62 -16.58 6.37 12.04
C LYS A 62 -16.45 6.44 13.56
N SER A 63 -15.22 6.55 14.10
CA SER A 63 -14.96 6.57 15.54
C SER A 63 -15.67 7.75 16.25
N PRO A 64 -16.46 7.46 17.30
CA PRO A 64 -17.05 8.48 18.17
C PRO A 64 -15.99 9.33 18.89
N GLU A 65 -14.92 8.70 19.39
CA GLU A 65 -13.81 9.37 20.09
C GLU A 65 -13.16 10.44 19.20
N ARG A 66 -12.99 10.12 17.91
CA ARG A 66 -12.52 11.06 16.91
C ARG A 66 -13.50 12.21 16.76
N SER A 67 -14.80 11.94 16.57
CA SER A 67 -15.81 12.98 16.32
C SER A 67 -16.00 13.99 17.47
N GLY A 68 -15.76 13.57 18.72
CA GLY A 68 -15.79 14.47 19.88
C GLY A 68 -14.60 15.42 19.98
N LYS A 69 -13.50 15.17 19.24
CA LYS A 69 -12.26 15.97 19.29
C LYS A 69 -11.93 16.65 17.96
N TYR A 70 -12.40 16.11 16.84
CA TYR A 70 -11.96 16.50 15.50
C TYR A 70 -13.10 16.61 14.49
N HIS A 71 -13.14 17.75 13.80
CA HIS A 71 -13.96 17.96 12.62
C HIS A 71 -13.23 17.52 11.34
N VAL A 72 -13.95 16.96 10.37
CA VAL A 72 -13.39 16.61 9.05
C VAL A 72 -13.23 17.89 8.24
N HIS A 73 -12.01 18.40 8.10
CA HIS A 73 -11.75 19.59 7.29
C HIS A 73 -11.69 19.26 5.78
N LYS A 74 -11.07 18.13 5.41
CA LYS A 74 -11.13 17.55 4.06
C LYS A 74 -11.30 16.05 4.16
N GLY A 75 -12.30 15.48 3.47
CA GLY A 75 -12.63 14.07 3.58
C GLY A 75 -11.76 13.12 2.74
N LYS A 76 -11.17 13.64 1.65
CA LYS A 76 -10.37 12.90 0.68
C LYS A 76 -9.17 13.75 0.29
N VAL A 77 -8.00 13.34 0.73
CA VAL A 77 -6.71 13.91 0.36
C VAL A 77 -5.85 12.75 -0.10
N GLU A 78 -5.37 12.82 -1.34
CA GLU A 78 -4.49 11.81 -1.92
C GLU A 78 -3.11 11.82 -1.25
N ARG A 79 -2.50 10.65 -1.16
CA ARG A 79 -1.10 10.46 -0.76
C ARG A 79 -0.51 9.30 -1.53
N THR A 80 0.75 9.46 -1.90
CA THR A 80 1.57 8.43 -2.55
C THR A 80 2.83 8.20 -1.74
N LEU A 81 3.19 6.93 -1.53
CA LEU A 81 4.46 6.48 -0.95
C LEU A 81 5.09 5.42 -1.86
N ILE A 82 6.41 5.42 -1.97
CA ILE A 82 7.16 4.33 -2.60
C ILE A 82 7.48 3.30 -1.52
N THR A 83 7.09 2.05 -1.75
CA THR A 83 7.33 0.91 -0.85
C THR A 83 8.17 -0.15 -1.54
N LYS A 84 8.65 -1.14 -0.79
CA LYS A 84 9.37 -2.29 -1.38
C LYS A 84 8.54 -3.09 -2.41
N PHE A 85 7.20 -2.99 -2.34
CA PHE A 85 6.29 -3.64 -3.28
C PHE A 85 5.91 -2.76 -4.47
N GLY A 86 6.39 -1.51 -4.51
CA GLY A 86 6.04 -0.53 -5.53
C GLY A 86 5.32 0.70 -4.97
N GLU A 87 4.68 1.44 -5.86
CA GLU A 87 3.98 2.68 -5.54
C GLU A 87 2.65 2.41 -4.82
N LEU A 88 2.49 3.01 -3.64
CA LEU A 88 1.31 2.90 -2.79
C LEU A 88 0.55 4.23 -2.79
N GLU A 89 -0.54 4.27 -3.53
CA GLU A 89 -1.49 5.39 -3.52
C GLU A 89 -2.66 5.11 -2.58
N PHE A 90 -3.06 6.10 -1.79
CA PHE A 90 -4.22 5.99 -0.90
C PHE A 90 -4.85 7.35 -0.56
N GLU A 91 -6.12 7.30 -0.13
CA GLU A 91 -6.84 8.48 0.37
C GLU A 91 -6.85 8.52 1.90
N ARG A 92 -6.74 9.74 2.45
CA ARG A 92 -6.85 10.02 3.89
C ARG A 92 -7.70 11.26 4.14
N ALA A 93 -8.22 11.40 5.35
CA ALA A 93 -8.89 12.62 5.77
C ALA A 93 -7.93 13.57 6.50
N TYR A 94 -8.17 14.87 6.31
CA TYR A 94 -7.51 15.94 7.04
C TYR A 94 -8.46 16.51 8.08
N TYR A 95 -8.03 16.53 9.32
CA TYR A 95 -8.86 16.86 10.46
C TYR A 95 -8.43 18.19 11.07
N LYS A 96 -9.41 18.95 11.58
CA LYS A 96 -9.17 20.11 12.44
C LYS A 96 -9.56 19.72 13.86
N ASN A 97 -8.68 19.94 14.84
CA ASN A 97 -9.04 19.78 16.24
C ASN A 97 -10.05 20.87 16.63
N ILE A 98 -11.05 20.49 17.43
CA ILE A 98 -12.15 21.38 17.83
C ILE A 98 -11.69 22.34 18.93
N ASN A 99 -10.81 21.88 19.82
CA ASN A 99 -10.32 22.64 20.97
C ASN A 99 -9.00 23.35 20.67
N GLU A 100 -8.15 22.70 19.89
CA GLU A 100 -6.85 23.24 19.49
C GLU A 100 -6.97 23.75 18.05
N ASN A 101 -6.44 24.94 17.74
CA ASN A 101 -6.48 25.45 16.37
C ASN A 101 -5.39 24.80 15.48
N ASN A 102 -5.24 23.48 15.59
CA ASN A 102 -4.30 22.66 14.84
C ASN A 102 -5.03 21.69 13.90
N TYR A 103 -4.25 21.12 12.99
CA TYR A 103 -4.73 20.20 11.98
C TYR A 103 -3.86 18.98 11.92
N VAL A 104 -4.46 17.83 11.61
CA VAL A 104 -3.77 16.54 11.69
C VAL A 104 -4.29 15.57 10.64
N TYR A 105 -3.40 14.71 10.16
CA TYR A 105 -3.74 13.50 9.42
C TYR A 105 -3.67 12.32 10.40
N ILE A 106 -4.79 11.99 11.05
CA ILE A 106 -4.82 10.94 12.09
C ILE A 106 -4.31 9.60 11.55
N LEU A 107 -4.61 9.30 10.27
CA LEU A 107 -4.14 8.07 9.63
C LEU A 107 -2.61 8.01 9.53
N ASP A 108 -1.95 9.12 9.18
CA ASP A 108 -0.49 9.19 9.10
C ASP A 108 0.15 8.97 10.47
N GLU A 109 -0.37 9.64 11.51
CA GLU A 109 0.13 9.50 12.89
C GLU A 109 0.00 8.06 13.38
N LEU A 110 -1.13 7.40 13.09
CA LEU A 110 -1.36 6.01 13.48
C LEU A 110 -0.40 5.04 12.76
N LEU A 111 -0.06 5.33 11.51
CA LEU A 111 0.84 4.54 10.70
C LEU A 111 2.32 4.91 10.90
N GLY A 112 2.62 5.95 11.69
CA GLY A 112 3.97 6.47 11.88
C GLY A 112 4.58 7.09 10.62
N ILE A 113 3.76 7.62 9.71
CA ILE A 113 4.21 8.22 8.45
C ILE A 113 4.54 9.69 8.68
N GLU A 114 5.77 10.11 8.37
CA GLU A 114 6.14 11.51 8.56
C GLU A 114 5.52 12.42 7.48
N LYS A 115 5.32 13.71 7.81
CA LYS A 115 4.63 14.70 6.97
C LYS A 115 5.14 14.71 5.52
N TYR A 116 6.46 14.65 5.32
CA TYR A 116 7.12 14.71 4.02
C TYR A 116 7.71 13.38 3.57
N GLU A 117 7.39 12.29 4.27
CA GLU A 117 7.85 10.96 3.88
C GLU A 117 7.31 10.57 2.52
N ARG A 118 8.22 10.15 1.63
CA ARG A 118 7.93 9.68 0.27
C ARG A 118 8.29 8.22 0.04
N VAL A 119 9.22 7.69 0.83
CA VAL A 119 9.74 6.33 0.71
C VAL A 119 9.57 5.65 2.05
N GLU A 120 9.01 4.46 2.06
CA GLU A 120 8.77 3.66 3.26
C GLU A 120 10.10 3.20 3.90
N GLY A 121 10.10 3.08 5.22
CA GLY A 121 11.30 2.85 6.03
C GLY A 121 12.11 1.61 5.66
N ASN A 122 11.46 0.47 5.41
CA ASN A 122 12.16 -0.77 5.07
C ASN A 122 12.87 -0.64 3.71
N LEU A 123 12.22 -0.04 2.70
CA LEU A 123 12.87 0.21 1.41
C LEU A 123 14.10 1.12 1.53
N LYS A 124 14.05 2.14 2.41
CA LYS A 124 15.24 2.96 2.70
C LYS A 124 16.38 2.11 3.26
N GLY A 125 16.08 1.17 4.15
CA GLY A 125 17.03 0.20 4.69
C GLY A 125 17.64 -0.69 3.62
N ASP A 126 16.80 -1.31 2.78
CA ASP A 126 17.24 -2.20 1.69
C ASP A 126 18.19 -1.48 0.71
N ILE A 127 17.94 -0.19 0.43
CA ILE A 127 18.82 0.64 -0.42
C ILE A 127 20.17 0.88 0.25
N LEU A 128 20.18 1.17 1.55
CA LEU A 128 21.39 1.42 2.31
C LEU A 128 22.28 0.16 2.35
N ASP A 129 21.69 -0.99 2.68
CA ASP A 129 22.41 -2.27 2.76
C ASP A 129 23.05 -2.64 1.42
N LYS A 130 22.29 -2.51 0.32
CA LYS A 130 22.82 -2.73 -1.04
C LYS A 130 23.92 -1.73 -1.42
N SER A 131 23.89 -0.51 -0.89
CA SER A 131 24.91 0.51 -1.15
C SER A 131 26.21 0.22 -0.40
N THR A 132 26.13 -0.40 0.78
CA THR A 132 27.31 -0.83 1.54
C THR A 132 27.99 -2.05 0.93
N ASP A 133 27.25 -2.96 0.29
CA ASP A 133 27.83 -4.16 -0.33
C ASP A 133 28.65 -3.86 -1.60
N VAL A 134 28.42 -2.71 -2.25
CA VAL A 134 29.14 -2.28 -3.46
C VAL A 134 30.32 -1.34 -3.18
N SER A 135 30.60 -1.04 -1.91
CA SER A 135 31.71 -0.16 -1.46
C SER A 135 32.93 -0.98 -1.02
#